data_AF-M5BKU7-F1
#
_entry.id   AF-M5BKU7-F1
#
_cell.length_a   1.000
_cell.length_b   1.000
_cell.length_c   1.000
_cell.angle_alpha   90.00
_cell.angle_beta   90.00
_cell.angle_gamma   90.00
#
_symmetry.space_group_name_H-M   'P 1'
#
loop_
_entity.id
_entity.type
_entity.pdbx_description
1 polymer ?
#
loop_
_entity_poly.entity_id
_entity_poly.type
_entity_poly.pdbx_seq_one_letter_code
_entity_poly.pdbx_strand_id
1 'polypeptide(L)'
;MAIWLYLFFLPFQIYDNLKWITIPATCFAAFLFLGFLEIGAEIENPFNYDDNDLDIDGYCLAIARELAEIMAHEPKAPSSFIFNNFNQPFAPADRRTATQLLSDQNGNEYLDETHGMDNVHATLVRSWRSVTEMTTHHKKKIAA
;
A
#
# COMPACT_ATOMS: atom_id res chain seq x y z
N MET A 1 -22.39 28.16 -4.61
CA MET A 1 -23.42 29.20 -4.31
C MET A 1 -23.17 29.97 -3.02
N ALA A 2 -22.88 29.33 -1.89
CA ALA A 2 -22.67 30.03 -0.61
C ALA A 2 -21.54 31.08 -0.64
N ILE A 3 -20.43 30.80 -1.33
CA ILE A 3 -19.26 31.68 -1.38
C ILE A 3 -19.56 33.01 -2.09
N TRP A 4 -20.43 32.99 -3.11
CA TRP A 4 -20.84 34.19 -3.85
C TRP A 4 -21.66 35.13 -2.96
N LEU A 5 -22.59 34.58 -2.18
CA LEU A 5 -23.35 35.35 -1.20
C LEU A 5 -22.44 35.90 -0.10
N TYR A 6 -21.50 35.10 0.39
CA TYR A 6 -20.53 35.53 1.39
C TYR A 6 -19.69 36.72 0.91
N LEU A 7 -19.10 36.64 -0.30
CA LEU A 7 -18.30 37.72 -0.86
C LEU A 7 -19.13 38.99 -1.15
N PHE A 8 -20.40 38.85 -1.50
CA PHE A 8 -21.31 39.97 -1.68
C PHE A 8 -21.57 40.73 -0.37
N PHE A 9 -21.74 40.03 0.75
CA PHE A 9 -22.02 40.66 2.04
C PHE A 9 -20.75 41.12 2.80
N LEU A 10 -19.59 40.53 2.50
CA LEU A 10 -18.31 40.84 3.14
C LEU A 10 -17.97 42.34 3.26
N PRO A 11 -18.07 43.18 2.19
CA PRO A 11 -17.67 44.59 2.29
C PRO A 11 -18.54 45.37 3.28
N PHE A 12 -19.84 45.05 3.36
CA PHE A 12 -20.75 45.69 4.31
C PHE A 12 -20.43 45.30 5.76
N GLN A 13 -19.96 44.07 5.98
CA GLN A 13 -19.60 43.58 7.31
C GLN A 13 -18.35 44.25 7.87
N ILE A 14 -17.35 44.55 7.02
CA ILE A 14 -16.03 45.02 7.49
C ILE A 14 -15.81 46.54 7.31
N TYR A 15 -16.73 47.24 6.64
CA TYR A 15 -16.60 48.68 6.36
C TYR A 15 -16.41 49.53 7.63
N ASP A 16 -17.09 49.19 8.72
CA ASP A 16 -17.02 50.00 9.94
C ASP A 16 -15.63 50.01 10.58
N ASN A 17 -14.87 48.93 10.43
CA ASN A 17 -13.53 48.80 10.98
C ASN A 17 -12.43 49.25 10.01
N LEU A 18 -12.58 48.99 8.71
CA LEU A 18 -11.51 49.20 7.71
C LEU A 18 -11.71 50.40 6.78
N LYS A 19 -12.91 50.98 6.71
CA LYS A 19 -13.26 52.13 5.87
C LYS A 19 -12.75 51.97 4.43
N TRP A 20 -11.82 52.82 3.97
CA TRP A 20 -11.27 52.76 2.62
C TRP A 20 -10.44 51.50 2.33
N ILE A 21 -9.86 50.88 3.36
CA ILE A 21 -9.07 49.64 3.22
C ILE A 21 -9.98 48.44 2.91
N THR A 22 -11.29 48.56 3.15
CA THR A 22 -12.28 47.52 2.82
C THR A 22 -12.23 47.12 1.35
N ILE A 23 -11.96 48.04 0.43
CA ILE A 23 -11.91 47.75 -1.01
C ILE A 23 -10.78 46.76 -1.34
N PRO A 24 -9.49 47.08 -1.10
CA PRO A 24 -8.40 46.15 -1.39
C PRO A 24 -8.47 44.87 -0.53
N ALA A 25 -8.93 44.98 0.72
CA ALA A 25 -9.09 43.80 1.59
C ALA A 25 -10.15 42.82 1.05
N THR A 26 -11.30 43.32 0.58
CA THR A 26 -12.36 42.49 0.00
C THR A 26 -11.92 41.88 -1.34
N CYS A 27 -11.20 42.64 -2.18
CA CYS A 27 -10.63 42.10 -3.41
C CYS A 27 -9.63 40.97 -3.14
N PHE A 28 -8.76 41.14 -2.14
CA PHE A 28 -7.80 40.09 -1.75
C PHE A 28 -8.51 38.85 -1.19
N ALA A 29 -9.49 39.02 -0.32
CA ALA A 29 -10.30 37.92 0.19
C ALA A 29 -11.06 37.19 -0.93
N ALA A 30 -11.66 37.93 -1.87
CA ALA A 30 -12.34 37.36 -3.02
C ALA A 30 -11.40 36.53 -3.89
N PHE A 31 -10.19 37.03 -4.17
CA PHE A 31 -9.18 36.28 -4.90
C PHE A 31 -8.85 34.94 -4.22
N LEU A 32 -8.66 34.94 -2.89
CA LEU A 32 -8.37 33.70 -2.14
C LEU A 32 -9.55 32.71 -2.18
N PHE A 33 -10.75 33.17 -1.86
CA PHE A 33 -11.92 32.28 -1.78
C PHE A 33 -12.35 31.74 -3.14
N LEU A 34 -12.29 32.56 -4.20
CA LEU A 34 -12.58 32.12 -5.56
C LEU A 34 -11.47 31.22 -6.10
N GLY A 35 -10.20 31.52 -5.79
CA GLY A 35 -9.08 30.65 -6.14
C GLY A 35 -9.21 29.25 -5.54
N PHE A 36 -9.59 29.15 -4.26
CA PHE A 36 -9.85 27.85 -3.63
C PHE A 36 -11.07 27.13 -4.22
N LEU A 37 -12.11 27.86 -4.62
CA LEU A 37 -13.26 27.26 -5.30
C LEU A 37 -12.83 26.60 -6.61
N GLU A 38 -12.02 27.30 -7.41
CA GLU A 38 -11.58 26.80 -8.71
C GLU A 38 -10.63 25.61 -8.57
N ILE A 39 -9.64 25.71 -7.68
CA ILE A 39 -8.75 24.58 -7.38
C ILE A 39 -9.57 23.38 -6.92
N GLY A 40 -10.60 23.61 -6.09
CA GLY A 40 -11.51 22.57 -5.62
C GLY A 40 -12.30 21.89 -6.74
N ALA A 41 -12.74 22.66 -7.75
CA ALA A 41 -13.45 22.15 -8.89
C ALA A 41 -12.54 21.28 -9.78
N GLU A 42 -11.31 21.73 -10.03
CA GLU A 42 -10.31 20.99 -10.82
C GLU A 42 -9.93 19.65 -10.16
N ILE A 43 -9.85 19.59 -8.82
CA ILE A 43 -9.48 18.34 -8.12
C ILE A 43 -10.66 17.39 -7.85
N GLU A 44 -11.90 17.80 -8.11
CA GLU A 44 -13.08 17.00 -7.77
C GLU A 44 -13.17 15.71 -8.61
N ASN A 45 -12.80 15.78 -9.89
CA ASN A 45 -12.92 14.68 -10.84
C ASN A 45 -11.58 14.34 -11.52
N PRO A 46 -10.56 13.88 -10.78
CA PRO A 46 -9.16 13.79 -11.23
C PRO A 46 -8.87 12.71 -12.29
N PHE A 47 -9.89 12.00 -12.74
CA PHE A 47 -9.80 10.86 -13.66
C PHE A 47 -10.51 11.12 -14.99
N ASN A 48 -10.91 12.36 -15.22
CA ASN A 48 -11.47 12.78 -16.50
C ASN A 48 -10.32 13.09 -17.48
N TYR A 49 -10.60 13.82 -18.57
CA TYR A 49 -9.63 14.18 -19.61
C TYR A 49 -9.41 15.70 -19.69
N ASP A 50 -9.57 16.41 -18.59
CA ASP A 50 -9.27 17.84 -18.50
C ASP A 50 -7.74 18.06 -18.38
N ASP A 51 -7.26 19.26 -18.68
CA ASP A 51 -5.81 19.54 -18.80
C ASP A 51 -5.02 19.28 -17.51
N ASN A 52 -5.68 19.36 -16.34
CA ASN A 52 -5.07 19.14 -15.02
C ASN A 52 -5.34 17.74 -14.45
N ASP A 53 -5.97 16.85 -15.21
CA ASP A 53 -6.27 15.49 -14.78
C ASP A 53 -5.09 14.53 -14.88
N LEU A 54 -5.24 13.36 -14.24
CA LEU A 54 -4.24 12.29 -14.28
C LEU A 54 -4.30 11.52 -15.61
N ASP A 55 -3.13 11.31 -16.23
CA ASP A 55 -2.99 10.47 -17.43
C ASP A 55 -3.09 8.97 -17.11
N ILE A 56 -4.32 8.47 -16.99
CA ILE A 56 -4.61 7.06 -16.68
C ILE A 56 -4.17 6.13 -17.81
N ASP A 57 -4.24 6.58 -19.06
CA ASP A 57 -3.83 5.79 -20.22
C ASP A 57 -2.31 5.56 -20.19
N GLY A 58 -1.54 6.59 -19.88
CA GLY A 58 -0.09 6.50 -19.67
C GLY A 58 0.28 5.51 -18.57
N TYR A 59 -0.40 5.57 -17.43
CA TYR A 59 -0.18 4.59 -16.34
C TYR A 59 -0.54 3.16 -16.75
N CYS A 60 -1.67 2.96 -17.43
CA CYS A 60 -2.07 1.64 -17.91
C CYS A 60 -1.05 1.07 -18.90
N LEU A 61 -0.54 1.91 -19.80
CA LEU A 61 0.48 1.51 -20.76
C LEU A 61 1.80 1.15 -20.08
N ALA A 62 2.21 1.91 -19.07
CA ALA A 62 3.39 1.61 -18.28
C ALA A 62 3.27 0.25 -17.59
N ILE A 63 2.14 -0.01 -16.90
CA ILE A 63 1.87 -1.28 -16.24
C ILE A 63 1.85 -2.43 -17.26
N ALA A 64 1.20 -2.25 -18.41
CA ALA A 64 1.15 -3.26 -19.46
C ALA A 64 2.56 -3.60 -19.99
N ARG A 65 3.41 -2.58 -20.15
CA ARG A 65 4.80 -2.76 -20.57
C ARG A 65 5.63 -3.49 -19.53
N GLU A 66 5.53 -3.12 -18.26
CA GLU A 66 6.22 -3.79 -17.16
C GLU A 66 5.80 -5.26 -17.05
N LEU A 67 4.50 -5.53 -17.19
CA LEU A 67 3.97 -6.89 -17.20
C LEU A 67 4.51 -7.69 -18.38
N ALA A 68 4.56 -7.09 -19.58
CA ALA A 68 5.14 -7.73 -20.77
C ALA A 68 6.63 -8.05 -20.57
N GLU A 69 7.40 -7.17 -19.94
CA GLU A 69 8.81 -7.42 -19.62
C GLU A 69 8.96 -8.60 -18.65
N ILE A 70 8.15 -8.65 -17.59
CA ILE A 70 8.15 -9.77 -16.63
C ILE A 70 7.81 -11.08 -17.34
N MET A 71 6.81 -11.08 -18.22
CA MET A 71 6.39 -12.27 -18.98
C MET A 71 7.39 -12.66 -20.08
N ALA A 72 8.25 -11.75 -20.54
CA ALA A 72 9.30 -12.05 -21.52
C ALA A 72 10.46 -12.86 -20.91
N HIS A 73 10.60 -12.85 -19.58
CA HIS A 73 11.56 -13.72 -18.91
C HIS A 73 11.09 -15.17 -18.91
N GLU A 74 12.02 -16.08 -19.23
CA GLU A 74 11.75 -17.51 -19.15
C GLU A 74 11.37 -17.89 -17.71
N PRO A 75 10.24 -18.59 -17.49
CA PRO A 75 9.88 -19.05 -16.16
C PRO A 75 10.98 -19.99 -15.67
N LYS A 76 11.61 -19.64 -14.54
CA LYS A 76 12.61 -20.50 -13.92
C LYS A 76 11.99 -21.85 -13.60
N ALA A 77 12.67 -22.93 -14.00
CA ALA A 77 12.22 -24.29 -13.73
C ALA A 77 11.90 -24.46 -12.23
N PRO A 78 10.78 -25.12 -11.86
CA PRO A 78 10.41 -25.34 -10.46
C PRO A 78 11.52 -25.90 -9.59
N SER A 79 12.33 -26.80 -10.15
CA SER A 79 13.48 -27.39 -9.48
C SER A 79 14.50 -26.36 -8.99
N SER A 80 14.68 -25.25 -9.71
CA SER A 80 15.67 -24.22 -9.37
C SER A 80 15.34 -23.43 -8.10
N PHE A 81 14.05 -23.30 -7.74
CA PHE A 81 13.64 -22.61 -6.53
C PHE A 81 13.13 -23.55 -5.43
N ILE A 82 12.49 -24.67 -5.78
CA ILE A 82 12.00 -25.67 -4.81
C ILE A 82 13.17 -26.33 -4.07
N PHE A 83 14.26 -26.66 -4.77
CA PHE A 83 15.41 -27.35 -4.16
C PHE A 83 16.58 -26.41 -3.86
N ASN A 84 16.33 -25.10 -3.82
CA ASN A 84 17.34 -24.12 -3.48
C ASN A 84 17.80 -24.29 -2.02
N ASN A 85 19.08 -24.04 -1.74
CA ASN A 85 19.64 -24.06 -0.39
C ASN A 85 19.09 -22.96 0.53
N PHE A 86 18.30 -22.04 -0.02
CA PHE A 86 17.58 -21.03 0.74
C PHE A 86 16.11 -21.39 0.97
N ASN A 87 15.60 -22.47 0.36
CA ASN A 87 14.21 -22.88 0.56
C ASN A 87 14.05 -23.54 1.92
N GLN A 88 13.28 -22.89 2.81
CA GLN A 88 12.95 -23.37 4.15
C GLN A 88 11.43 -23.58 4.22
N PRO A 89 10.92 -24.75 3.78
CA PRO A 89 9.48 -24.96 3.56
C PRO A 89 8.63 -24.87 4.84
N PHE A 90 9.25 -25.07 6.01
CA PHE A 90 8.57 -25.10 7.31
C PHE A 90 8.97 -23.97 8.25
N ALA A 91 9.65 -22.94 7.72
CA ALA A 91 9.94 -21.75 8.52
C ALA A 91 8.64 -21.05 8.97
N PRO A 92 8.59 -20.46 10.18
CA PRO A 92 9.70 -20.26 11.12
C PRO A 92 9.94 -21.40 12.13
N ALA A 93 9.02 -22.36 12.30
CA ALA A 93 9.16 -23.40 13.33
C ALA A 93 10.30 -24.37 13.04
N ASP A 94 10.53 -24.70 11.77
CA ASP A 94 11.71 -25.44 11.33
C ASP A 94 12.43 -24.67 10.21
N ARG A 95 13.68 -24.28 10.47
CA ARG A 95 14.53 -23.50 9.55
C ARG A 95 15.52 -24.37 8.78
N ARG A 96 15.39 -25.69 8.86
CA ARG A 96 16.17 -26.59 8.01
C ARG A 96 15.83 -26.34 6.55
N THR A 97 16.87 -26.44 5.73
CA THR A 97 16.77 -26.24 4.28
C THR A 97 16.16 -27.48 3.63
N ALA A 98 15.47 -27.32 2.49
CA ALA A 98 14.94 -28.45 1.72
C ALA A 98 16.00 -29.55 1.44
N THR A 99 17.25 -29.17 1.15
CA THR A 99 18.36 -30.13 0.96
C THR A 99 18.74 -30.88 2.23
N GLN A 100 18.75 -30.20 3.39
CA GLN A 100 19.02 -30.83 4.69
C GLN A 100 17.90 -31.81 5.07
N LEU A 101 16.65 -31.41 4.85
CA LEU A 101 15.46 -32.25 5.03
C LEU A 101 15.38 -33.42 4.04
N LEU A 102 16.13 -33.42 2.95
CA LEU A 102 16.20 -34.57 2.05
C LEU A 102 17.44 -35.43 2.30
N SER A 103 18.47 -34.89 2.95
CA SER A 103 19.69 -35.64 3.27
C SER A 103 19.48 -36.68 4.38
N ASP A 104 18.54 -36.45 5.30
CA ASP A 104 18.32 -37.28 6.49
C ASP A 104 17.16 -38.30 6.33
N GLN A 105 17.12 -39.04 5.21
CA GLN A 105 15.96 -39.88 4.84
C GLN A 105 15.46 -40.84 5.95
N ASN A 106 16.37 -41.36 6.79
CA ASN A 106 16.02 -42.31 7.86
C ASN A 106 15.72 -41.65 9.22
N GLY A 107 16.11 -40.38 9.42
CA GLY A 107 15.90 -39.61 10.66
C GLY A 107 14.88 -38.48 10.54
N ASN A 108 14.41 -38.20 9.32
CA ASN A 108 13.45 -37.15 9.06
C ASN A 108 12.05 -37.51 9.56
N GLU A 109 11.66 -36.84 10.63
CA GLU A 109 10.31 -36.88 11.24
C GLU A 109 9.16 -36.65 10.23
N TYR A 110 9.42 -35.92 9.14
CA TYR A 110 8.42 -35.64 8.08
C TYR A 110 8.28 -36.74 7.03
N LEU A 111 9.29 -37.58 6.86
CA LEU A 111 9.30 -38.65 5.85
C LEU A 111 8.84 -39.99 6.42
N ASP A 112 8.52 -40.04 7.72
CA ASP A 112 7.98 -41.22 8.37
C ASP A 112 6.63 -41.63 7.77
N GLU A 113 6.48 -42.91 7.42
CA GLU A 113 5.28 -43.42 6.76
C GLU A 113 4.05 -43.41 7.67
N THR A 114 4.27 -43.52 8.99
CA THR A 114 3.17 -43.63 9.97
C THR A 114 2.70 -42.28 10.51
N HIS A 115 3.61 -41.36 10.80
CA HIS A 115 3.30 -40.10 11.47
C HIS A 115 3.80 -38.85 10.73
N GLY A 116 4.40 -38.99 9.54
CA GLY A 116 4.98 -37.87 8.80
C GLY A 116 4.01 -36.71 8.59
N MET A 117 2.76 -36.99 8.24
CA MET A 117 1.74 -35.96 8.02
C MET A 117 1.30 -35.28 9.33
N ASP A 118 1.20 -36.03 10.42
CA ASP A 118 0.89 -35.48 11.74
C ASP A 118 1.98 -34.50 12.20
N ASN A 119 3.24 -34.83 11.90
CA ASN A 119 4.38 -33.99 12.22
C ASN A 119 4.44 -32.72 11.35
N VAL A 120 4.07 -32.82 10.07
CA VAL A 120 3.88 -31.64 9.19
C VAL A 120 2.79 -30.75 9.77
N HIS A 121 1.62 -31.30 10.12
CA HIS A 121 0.53 -30.53 10.70
C HIS A 121 0.93 -29.86 12.02
N ALA A 122 1.59 -30.58 12.92
CA ALA A 122 2.09 -30.03 14.17
C ALA A 122 3.09 -28.89 13.92
N THR A 123 3.97 -29.03 12.92
CA THR A 123 4.94 -28.00 12.55
C THR A 123 4.26 -26.76 11.97
N LEU A 124 3.24 -26.92 11.12
CA LEU A 124 2.46 -25.79 10.59
C LEU A 124 1.74 -25.02 11.71
N VAL A 125 1.15 -25.73 12.68
CA VAL A 125 0.51 -25.11 13.85
C VAL A 125 1.53 -24.36 14.71
N ARG A 126 2.71 -24.94 14.95
CA ARG A 126 3.81 -24.28 15.67
C ARG A 126 4.30 -23.04 14.91
N SER A 127 4.43 -23.11 13.59
CA SER A 127 4.81 -21.99 12.73
C SER A 127 3.80 -20.86 12.82
N TRP A 128 2.50 -21.17 12.70
CA TRP A 128 1.44 -20.18 12.85
C TRP A 128 1.47 -19.50 14.23
N ARG A 129 1.64 -20.28 15.30
CA ARG A 129 1.78 -19.75 16.66
C ARG A 129 3.00 -18.84 16.79
N SER A 130 4.14 -19.25 16.26
CA SER A 130 5.38 -18.48 16.29
C SER A 130 5.25 -17.14 15.54
N VAL A 131 4.64 -17.15 14.35
CA VAL A 131 4.34 -15.91 13.59
C VAL A 131 3.40 -14.99 14.38
N THR A 132 2.38 -15.57 15.00
CA THR A 132 1.42 -14.80 15.82
C THR A 132 2.10 -14.15 17.02
N GLU A 133 2.96 -14.87 17.73
CA GLU A 133 3.75 -14.33 18.86
C GLU A 133 4.71 -13.21 18.39
N MET A 134 5.45 -13.42 17.28
CA MET A 134 6.37 -12.42 16.72
C MET A 134 5.65 -11.14 16.30
N THR A 135 4.54 -11.24 15.58
CA THR A 135 3.78 -10.10 15.07
C THR A 135 3.03 -9.35 16.17
N THR A 136 2.52 -10.06 17.18
CA THR A 136 1.74 -9.47 18.28
C THR A 136 2.61 -8.79 19.33
N HIS A 137 3.76 -9.38 19.71
CA HIS A 137 4.70 -8.75 20.65
C HIS A 137 5.43 -7.54 20.06
N HIS A 138 5.67 -7.51 18.75
CA HIS A 138 6.28 -6.37 18.08
C HIS A 138 5.41 -5.10 18.16
N LYS A 139 4.08 -5.23 18.04
CA LYS A 139 3.14 -4.10 18.23
C LYS A 139 3.18 -3.50 19.64
N LYS A 140 3.39 -4.33 20.68
CA LYS A 140 3.48 -3.85 22.07
C LYS A 140 4.73 -3.03 22.38
N LYS A 141 5.83 -3.22 21.64
CA LYS A 141 7.08 -2.45 21.80
C LYS A 141 7.10 -1.11 21.06
N ILE A 142 6.24 -0.94 20.05
CA ILE A 142 6.12 0.31 19.26
C ILE A 142 5.08 1.26 19.90
N ALA A 143 4.14 0.71 20.67
CA ALA A 143 3.08 1.45 21.34
C ALA A 143 3.43 1.92 22.77
N ALA A 144 4.68 1.82 23.19
CA ALA A 144 5.21 2.28 24.49
C ALA A 144 6.38 3.23 24.26
#